data_AF-A0A101GY33-F1
#
_entry.id   AF-A0A101GY33-F1
#
_cell.length_a   1.000
_cell.length_b   1.000
_cell.length_c   1.000
_cell.angle_alpha   90.00
_cell.angle_beta   90.00
_cell.angle_gamma   90.00
#
_symmetry.space_group_name_H-M   'P 1'
#
loop_
_entity.id
_entity.type
_entity.pdbx_description
1 polymer ?
#
loop_
_entity_poly.entity_id
_entity_poly.type
_entity_poly.pdbx_seq_one_letter_code
_entity_poly.pdbx_strand_id
1 'polypeptide(L)'
;LDSQGVVETCPFWGPVSNVSKECVTEIVKIDGSFMSFLGERIEIKPMIGVIGNAPAEGSVSCTTPGSHGGNLDTKNITAGSRVYLPVFVKGGNLSLGDVHARMGDGEVGGTGVEIRALVRLNVDIDKMPVESPTVETEEAFYLLFSAKTLEEASRGAVKRAIEFISDWKSIPAERAYMLTSITCDLMISQVVNPLVTVRVRVPKEIL
;
A
#
# COMPACT_ATOMS: atom_id res chain seq x y z
N LEU A 1 -12.60 -1.70 -14.38
CA LEU A 1 -12.48 -3.04 -13.80
C LEU A 1 -13.32 -3.99 -14.63
N ASP A 2 -12.97 -5.26 -14.67
CA ASP A 2 -13.85 -6.29 -15.23
C ASP A 2 -15.10 -6.48 -14.35
N SER A 3 -16.06 -7.30 -14.81
CA SER A 3 -17.32 -7.56 -14.09
C SER A 3 -17.23 -8.70 -13.07
N GLN A 4 -16.07 -9.34 -12.94
CA GLN A 4 -15.84 -10.45 -12.02
C GLN A 4 -14.45 -10.34 -11.41
N GLY A 5 -14.38 -10.41 -10.08
CA GLY A 5 -13.15 -10.61 -9.34
C GLY A 5 -13.16 -11.96 -8.63
N VAL A 6 -12.08 -12.26 -7.93
CA VAL A 6 -11.88 -13.50 -7.19
C VAL A 6 -11.41 -13.17 -5.78
N VAL A 7 -11.90 -13.90 -4.79
CA VAL A 7 -11.33 -13.91 -3.44
C VAL A 7 -10.90 -15.32 -3.15
N GLU A 8 -9.71 -15.48 -2.56
CA GLU A 8 -9.15 -16.78 -2.22
C GLU A 8 -8.57 -16.78 -0.80
N THR A 9 -8.67 -17.93 -0.14
CA THR A 9 -7.91 -18.22 1.07
C THR A 9 -7.39 -19.65 1.01
N CYS A 10 -6.18 -19.88 1.52
CA CYS A 10 -5.53 -21.18 1.57
C CYS A 10 -5.03 -21.51 2.98
N PRO A 11 -4.70 -22.78 3.27
CA PRO A 11 -4.05 -23.15 4.52
C PRO A 11 -2.76 -22.36 4.72
N PHE A 12 -2.50 -21.96 5.96
CA PHE A 12 -1.31 -21.20 6.38
C PHE A 12 -1.22 -19.75 5.89
N TRP A 13 -2.22 -19.23 5.19
CA TRP A 13 -2.28 -17.82 4.82
C TRP A 13 -2.80 -16.95 5.96
N GLY A 14 -2.35 -15.70 5.98
CA GLY A 14 -2.83 -14.71 6.93
C GLY A 14 -2.29 -14.87 8.36
N PRO A 15 -2.61 -13.91 9.26
CA PRO A 15 -2.19 -13.97 10.65
C PRO A 15 -2.92 -15.05 11.47
N VAL A 16 -4.03 -15.60 10.96
CA VAL A 16 -4.80 -16.68 11.59
C VAL A 16 -4.77 -17.93 10.70
N SER A 17 -3.61 -18.60 10.71
CA SER A 17 -3.21 -19.62 9.75
C SER A 17 -4.01 -20.94 9.80
N ASN A 18 -4.95 -21.09 10.74
CA ASN A 18 -5.72 -22.31 10.99
C ASN A 18 -7.21 -22.21 10.63
N VAL A 19 -7.65 -21.11 9.99
CA VAL A 19 -9.05 -20.94 9.55
C VAL A 19 -9.38 -21.86 8.37
N SER A 20 -8.55 -21.84 7.33
CA SER A 20 -8.77 -22.58 6.09
C SER A 20 -8.08 -23.93 6.14
N LYS A 21 -8.83 -25.02 5.92
CA LYS A 21 -8.30 -26.40 5.86
C LYS A 21 -7.86 -26.80 4.46
N GLU A 22 -8.40 -26.14 3.45
CA GLU A 22 -8.11 -26.29 2.03
C GLU A 22 -8.18 -24.91 1.36
N CYS A 23 -7.68 -24.80 0.14
CA CYS A 23 -7.85 -23.58 -0.65
C CYS A 23 -9.31 -23.43 -1.08
N VAL A 24 -9.90 -22.28 -0.79
CA VAL A 24 -11.27 -21.94 -1.15
C VAL A 24 -11.24 -20.67 -1.98
N THR A 25 -11.89 -20.74 -3.14
CA THR A 25 -11.96 -19.65 -4.11
C THR A 25 -13.42 -19.30 -4.39
N GLU A 26 -13.75 -18.02 -4.34
CA GLU A 26 -15.10 -17.51 -4.61
C GLU A 26 -15.06 -16.45 -5.71
N ILE A 27 -15.99 -16.54 -6.66
CA ILE A 27 -16.15 -15.54 -7.71
C ILE A 27 -17.02 -14.40 -7.17
N VAL A 28 -16.47 -13.19 -7.18
CA VAL A 28 -17.16 -11.98 -6.74
C VAL A 28 -17.67 -11.23 -7.97
N LYS A 29 -19.00 -11.10 -8.09
CA LYS A 29 -19.61 -10.30 -9.17
C LYS A 29 -19.49 -8.81 -8.87
N ILE A 30 -19.10 -8.03 -9.88
CA ILE A 30 -19.03 -6.57 -9.84
C ILE A 30 -20.12 -6.00 -10.75
N ASP A 31 -20.95 -5.13 -10.18
CA ASP A 31 -22.01 -4.39 -10.88
C ASP A 31 -21.91 -2.89 -10.54
N GLY A 32 -21.46 -2.10 -11.51
CA GLY A 32 -21.17 -0.68 -11.33
C GLY A 32 -20.14 -0.45 -10.22
N SER A 33 -20.53 0.29 -9.18
CA SER A 33 -19.69 0.59 -8.01
C SER A 33 -19.89 -0.39 -6.85
N PHE A 34 -20.49 -1.55 -7.09
CA PHE A 34 -20.80 -2.53 -6.04
C PHE A 34 -20.32 -3.93 -6.40
N MET A 35 -19.97 -4.70 -5.37
CA MET A 35 -19.72 -6.13 -5.44
C MET A 35 -20.81 -6.90 -4.70
N SER A 36 -21.01 -8.16 -5.06
CA SER A 36 -21.87 -9.10 -4.32
C SER A 36 -21.06 -10.23 -3.72
N PHE A 37 -21.15 -10.41 -2.41
CA PHE A 37 -20.49 -11.49 -1.68
C PHE A 37 -21.35 -11.92 -0.49
N LEU A 38 -21.59 -13.22 -0.31
CA LEU A 38 -22.47 -13.76 0.73
C LEU A 38 -23.90 -13.15 0.76
N GLY A 39 -24.42 -12.74 -0.39
CA GLY A 39 -25.72 -12.06 -0.51
C GLY A 39 -25.70 -10.58 -0.14
N GLU A 40 -24.57 -10.05 0.34
CA GLU A 40 -24.39 -8.65 0.67
C GLU A 40 -23.99 -7.83 -0.55
N ARG A 41 -24.48 -6.59 -0.61
CA ARG A 41 -24.12 -5.59 -1.63
C ARG A 41 -23.14 -4.58 -1.02
N ILE A 42 -21.89 -4.65 -1.43
CA ILE A 42 -20.79 -3.90 -0.81
C ILE A 42 -20.20 -2.92 -1.84
N GLU A 43 -19.96 -1.67 -1.46
CA GLU A 43 -19.30 -0.70 -2.34
C GLU A 43 -17.87 -1.15 -2.68
N ILE A 44 -17.46 -1.05 -3.94
CA ILE A 44 -16.06 -1.30 -4.33
C ILE A 44 -15.17 -0.10 -4.01
N LYS A 45 -13.91 -0.34 -3.68
CA LYS A 45 -12.90 0.70 -3.45
C LYS A 45 -11.64 0.28 -4.20
N PRO A 46 -11.58 0.54 -5.52
CA PRO A 46 -10.53 0.01 -6.37
C PRO A 46 -9.16 0.56 -5.97
N MET A 47 -8.15 -0.31 -5.95
CA MET A 47 -6.78 0.04 -5.60
C MET A 47 -5.76 -0.78 -6.40
N ILE A 48 -4.51 -0.31 -6.43
CA ILE A 48 -3.37 -1.03 -7.02
C ILE A 48 -2.53 -1.62 -5.87
N GLY A 49 -2.39 -2.95 -5.81
CA GLY A 49 -1.58 -3.67 -4.84
C GLY A 49 -0.09 -3.61 -5.16
N VAL A 50 0.26 -3.91 -6.42
CA VAL A 50 1.65 -3.87 -6.92
C VAL A 50 1.91 -2.62 -7.74
N ILE A 51 2.81 -1.76 -7.27
CA ILE A 51 3.38 -0.66 -8.06
C ILE A 51 4.82 -0.38 -7.62
N GLY A 52 5.75 -0.25 -8.58
CA GLY A 52 7.15 -0.02 -8.24
C GLY A 52 8.04 0.29 -9.44
N ASN A 53 9.21 0.82 -9.13
CA ASN A 53 10.32 1.01 -10.06
C ASN A 53 11.30 -0.17 -9.95
N ALA A 54 12.22 -0.28 -10.90
CA ALA A 54 13.31 -1.25 -10.78
C ALA A 54 14.19 -0.95 -9.55
N PRO A 55 14.62 -1.98 -8.81
CA PRO A 55 15.54 -1.80 -7.69
C PRO A 55 16.91 -1.30 -8.17
N ALA A 56 17.71 -0.77 -7.24
CA ALA A 56 19.06 -0.30 -7.55
C ALA A 56 19.97 -1.40 -8.11
N GLU A 57 19.82 -2.62 -7.59
CA GLU A 57 20.63 -3.77 -7.97
C GLU A 57 19.78 -5.05 -7.98
N GLY A 58 20.18 -6.01 -8.82
CA GLY A 58 19.57 -7.33 -8.88
C GLY A 58 18.10 -7.33 -9.32
N SER A 59 17.34 -8.30 -8.83
CA SER A 59 15.92 -8.49 -9.12
C SER A 59 15.17 -8.82 -7.84
N VAL A 60 13.96 -8.27 -7.69
CA VAL A 60 13.05 -8.57 -6.59
C VAL A 60 11.75 -9.13 -7.15
N SER A 61 11.20 -10.16 -6.50
CA SER A 61 9.90 -10.73 -6.87
C SER A 61 8.80 -9.67 -6.77
N CYS A 62 7.84 -9.68 -7.71
CA CYS A 62 6.68 -8.78 -7.65
C CYS A 62 5.85 -8.94 -6.37
N THR A 63 5.96 -10.10 -5.69
CA THR A 63 5.28 -10.40 -4.42
C THR A 63 5.95 -9.78 -3.19
N THR A 64 7.14 -9.19 -3.32
CA THR A 64 7.92 -8.65 -2.20
C THR A 64 7.98 -7.13 -2.28
N PRO A 65 7.44 -6.39 -1.30
CA PRO A 65 7.57 -4.95 -1.28
C PRO A 65 8.98 -4.50 -0.85
N GLY A 66 9.28 -3.22 -1.00
CA GLY A 66 10.52 -2.62 -0.52
C GLY A 66 10.60 -1.13 -0.83
N SER A 67 11.81 -0.57 -0.75
CA SER A 67 12.06 0.84 -1.09
C SER A 67 11.70 1.19 -2.54
N HIS A 68 11.74 0.20 -3.44
CA HIS A 68 11.40 0.35 -4.86
C HIS A 68 9.89 0.30 -5.15
N GLY A 69 9.04 0.04 -4.15
CA GLY A 69 7.62 -0.28 -4.35
C GLY A 69 7.39 -1.78 -4.21
N GLY A 70 6.73 -2.40 -5.19
CA GLY A 70 6.41 -3.83 -5.20
C GLY A 70 5.03 -4.10 -4.60
N ASN A 71 4.85 -5.24 -3.93
CA ASN A 71 3.57 -5.67 -3.34
C ASN A 71 3.21 -4.91 -2.07
N LEU A 72 2.79 -3.65 -2.24
CA LEU A 72 2.58 -2.71 -1.13
C LEU A 72 1.21 -2.87 -0.47
N ASP A 73 0.24 -3.39 -1.21
CA ASP A 73 -1.16 -3.63 -0.81
C ASP A 73 -1.68 -2.53 0.10
N THR A 74 -1.55 -1.30 -0.40
CA THR A 74 -1.90 -0.10 0.32
C THR A 74 -3.15 0.50 -0.30
N LYS A 75 -4.28 0.39 0.41
CA LYS A 75 -5.60 0.84 -0.07
C LYS A 75 -5.73 2.32 -0.42
N ASN A 76 -4.74 3.13 -0.04
CA ASN A 76 -4.66 4.55 -0.41
C ASN A 76 -4.14 4.76 -1.85
N ILE A 77 -3.58 3.73 -2.50
CA ILE A 77 -3.14 3.77 -3.91
C ILE A 77 -4.37 3.56 -4.79
N THR A 78 -5.12 4.64 -4.98
CA THR A 78 -6.39 4.66 -5.72
C THR A 78 -6.42 5.80 -6.74
N ALA A 79 -7.49 5.86 -7.54
CA ALA A 79 -7.70 6.97 -8.46
C ALA A 79 -7.70 8.31 -7.71
N GLY A 80 -6.96 9.29 -8.23
CA GLY A 80 -6.79 10.60 -7.58
C GLY A 80 -5.63 10.69 -6.59
N SER A 81 -5.03 9.56 -6.20
CA SER A 81 -3.78 9.57 -5.43
C SER A 81 -2.56 9.79 -6.32
N ARG A 82 -1.46 10.25 -5.73
CA ARG A 82 -0.12 10.28 -6.34
C ARG A 82 0.79 9.33 -5.58
N VAL A 83 1.59 8.55 -6.31
CA VAL A 83 2.58 7.65 -5.70
C VAL A 83 3.96 8.15 -6.08
N TYR A 84 4.75 8.49 -5.07
CA TYR A 84 6.14 8.86 -5.21
C TYR A 84 7.00 7.61 -4.98
N LEU A 85 7.77 7.25 -5.99
CA LEU A 85 8.67 6.10 -5.97
C LEU A 85 10.12 6.58 -6.19
N PRO A 86 11.09 6.08 -5.43
CA PRO A 86 12.49 6.36 -5.70
C PRO A 86 12.89 5.85 -7.10
N VAL A 87 13.74 6.61 -7.80
CA VAL A 87 14.28 6.23 -9.11
C VAL A 87 15.73 5.80 -8.92
N PHE A 88 15.97 4.50 -8.89
CA PHE A 88 17.33 3.95 -8.69
C PHE A 88 18.10 3.74 -9.99
N VAL A 89 17.40 3.55 -11.11
CA VAL A 89 18.00 3.31 -12.43
C VAL A 89 17.43 4.29 -13.46
N LYS A 90 18.20 4.58 -14.51
CA LYS A 90 17.77 5.48 -15.59
C LYS A 90 16.45 4.99 -16.20
N GLY A 91 15.45 5.87 -16.24
CA GLY A 91 14.13 5.58 -16.77
C GLY A 91 13.13 4.99 -15.77
N GLY A 92 13.56 4.66 -14.54
CA GLY A 92 12.70 4.16 -13.46
C GLY A 92 12.20 2.72 -13.66
N ASN A 93 11.87 2.32 -14.89
CA ASN A 93 11.27 1.02 -15.25
C ASN A 93 10.01 0.72 -14.42
N LEU A 94 9.11 1.71 -14.35
CA LEU A 94 7.84 1.62 -13.64
C LEU A 94 7.02 0.42 -14.13
N SER A 95 6.56 -0.40 -13.19
CA SER A 95 5.65 -1.52 -13.41
C SER A 95 4.53 -1.50 -12.37
N LEU A 96 3.36 -2.01 -12.74
CA LEU A 96 2.21 -2.13 -11.84
C LEU A 96 1.33 -3.33 -12.21
N GLY A 97 0.56 -3.81 -11.24
CA GLY A 97 -0.35 -4.94 -11.38
C GLY A 97 -1.20 -5.11 -10.12
N ASP A 98 -1.77 -6.31 -9.97
CA ASP A 98 -2.46 -6.73 -8.75
C ASP A 98 -3.54 -5.73 -8.28
N VAL A 99 -4.53 -5.51 -9.16
CA VAL A 99 -5.61 -4.57 -8.86
C VAL A 99 -6.68 -5.30 -8.04
N HIS A 100 -7.09 -4.68 -6.94
CA HIS A 100 -8.21 -5.14 -6.14
C HIS A 100 -9.44 -4.29 -6.38
N ALA A 101 -10.60 -4.91 -6.53
CA ALA A 101 -11.88 -4.18 -6.50
C ALA A 101 -12.15 -3.62 -5.09
N ARG A 102 -11.69 -4.34 -4.05
CA ARG A 102 -11.76 -3.94 -2.65
C ARG A 102 -10.78 -4.75 -1.83
N MET A 103 -10.14 -4.12 -0.85
CA MET A 103 -9.26 -4.78 0.12
C MET A 103 -9.32 -4.06 1.48
N GLY A 104 -9.21 -4.81 2.57
CA GLY A 104 -9.11 -4.27 3.92
C GLY A 104 -7.64 -4.05 4.33
N ASP A 105 -7.39 -3.15 5.29
CA ASP A 105 -6.06 -3.06 5.88
C ASP A 105 -5.68 -4.38 6.56
N GLY A 106 -4.45 -4.80 6.33
CA GLY A 106 -3.90 -6.06 6.80
C GLY A 106 -3.99 -7.19 5.78
N GLU A 107 -4.88 -7.10 4.79
CA GLU A 107 -5.10 -8.15 3.79
C GLU A 107 -5.18 -9.56 4.42
N VAL A 108 -5.91 -9.65 5.54
CA VAL A 108 -5.74 -10.75 6.51
C VAL A 108 -6.08 -12.14 5.97
N GLY A 109 -6.80 -12.24 4.86
CA GLY A 109 -7.12 -13.51 4.19
C GLY A 109 -6.03 -13.99 3.22
N GLY A 110 -5.04 -13.14 2.93
CA GLY A 110 -3.99 -13.36 1.92
C GLY A 110 -4.30 -12.75 0.55
N THR A 111 -5.52 -12.28 0.31
CA THR A 111 -5.94 -11.63 -0.95
C THR A 111 -6.92 -10.49 -0.70
N GLY A 112 -7.02 -9.59 -1.68
CA GLY A 112 -8.17 -8.71 -1.85
C GLY A 112 -9.27 -9.35 -2.70
N VAL A 113 -10.16 -8.53 -3.26
CA VAL A 113 -10.99 -8.95 -4.40
C VAL A 113 -10.16 -8.77 -5.66
N GLU A 114 -9.39 -9.80 -6.01
CA GLU A 114 -8.48 -9.84 -7.16
C GLU A 114 -9.23 -9.63 -8.47
N ILE A 115 -8.81 -8.66 -9.28
CA ILE A 115 -9.53 -8.32 -10.50
C ILE A 115 -8.65 -7.78 -11.62
N ARG A 116 -8.98 -8.16 -12.85
CA ARG A 116 -8.38 -7.55 -14.04
C ARG A 116 -8.87 -6.11 -14.20
N ALA A 117 -7.94 -5.23 -14.56
CA ALA A 117 -8.23 -3.81 -14.74
C ALA A 117 -7.41 -3.18 -15.87
N LEU A 118 -7.89 -2.02 -16.33
CA LEU A 118 -7.11 -1.06 -17.11
C LEU A 118 -6.86 0.14 -16.20
N VAL A 119 -5.59 0.47 -15.98
CA VAL A 119 -5.17 1.62 -15.17
C VAL A 119 -4.67 2.72 -16.09
N ARG A 120 -5.21 3.93 -15.93
CA ARG A 120 -4.70 5.14 -16.58
C ARG A 120 -3.95 5.96 -15.55
N LEU A 121 -2.71 6.32 -15.87
CA LEU A 121 -1.82 7.07 -15.01
C LEU A 121 -1.08 8.15 -15.82
N ASN A 122 -0.65 9.20 -15.13
CA ASN A 122 0.31 10.16 -15.63
C ASN A 122 1.62 9.95 -14.86
N VAL A 123 2.75 9.94 -15.57
CA VAL A 123 4.07 9.83 -14.97
C VAL A 123 4.80 11.14 -15.17
N ASP A 124 5.39 11.66 -14.10
CA ASP A 124 6.28 12.81 -14.12
C ASP A 124 7.49 12.55 -13.22
N ILE A 125 8.55 13.34 -13.40
CA ILE A 125 9.73 13.32 -12.55
C ILE A 125 9.60 14.44 -11.52
N ASP A 126 9.43 14.06 -10.26
CA ASP A 126 9.41 14.98 -9.13
C ASP A 126 10.78 15.07 -8.45
N LYS A 127 11.06 16.20 -7.79
CA LYS A 127 12.29 16.43 -7.02
C LYS A 127 12.12 16.10 -5.53
N MET A 128 10.92 15.71 -5.10
CA MET A 128 10.65 15.29 -3.74
C MET A 128 11.59 14.14 -3.35
N PRO A 129 12.45 14.32 -2.33
CA PRO A 129 13.34 13.26 -1.90
C PRO A 129 12.51 12.17 -1.21
N VAL A 130 12.41 11.00 -1.83
CA VAL A 130 11.76 9.83 -1.25
C VAL A 130 12.73 8.67 -1.18
N GLU A 131 12.87 8.08 0.02
CA GLU A 131 13.71 6.90 0.26
C GLU A 131 12.94 5.59 0.15
N SER A 132 11.62 5.65 0.28
CA SER A 132 10.68 4.55 0.09
C SER A 132 9.32 5.11 -0.35
N PRO A 133 8.38 4.25 -0.80
CA PRO A 133 7.14 4.71 -1.40
C PRO A 133 6.38 5.68 -0.50
N THR A 134 5.78 6.69 -1.12
CA THR A 134 4.93 7.68 -0.45
C THR A 134 3.69 7.88 -1.27
N VAL A 135 2.52 7.86 -0.64
CA VAL A 135 1.25 8.10 -1.31
C VAL A 135 0.70 9.45 -0.85
N GLU A 136 0.35 10.32 -1.77
CA GLU A 136 -0.31 11.59 -1.48
C GLU A 136 -1.77 11.50 -1.95
N THR A 137 -2.70 11.84 -1.07
CA THR A 137 -4.11 12.08 -1.40
C THR A 137 -4.42 13.58 -1.26
N GLU A 138 -5.67 13.97 -1.50
CA GLU A 138 -6.11 15.35 -1.25
C GLU A 138 -5.86 15.79 0.20
N GLU A 139 -5.99 14.86 1.15
CA GLU A 139 -6.03 15.18 2.59
C GLU A 139 -4.70 14.91 3.33
N ALA A 140 -3.86 13.99 2.84
CA ALA A 140 -2.71 13.51 3.59
C ALA A 140 -1.58 12.96 2.71
N PHE A 141 -0.38 12.88 3.30
CA PHE A 141 0.68 12.00 2.85
C PHE A 141 0.65 10.71 3.67
N TYR A 142 0.96 9.59 3.03
CA TYR A 142 1.12 8.28 3.63
C TYR A 142 2.54 7.80 3.35
N LEU A 143 3.36 7.74 4.39
CA LEU A 143 4.77 7.34 4.28
C LEU A 143 4.87 5.85 4.54
N LEU A 144 5.10 5.07 3.49
CA LEU A 144 5.09 3.60 3.56
C LEU A 144 6.48 3.09 3.96
N PHE A 145 6.49 1.99 4.70
CA PHE A 145 7.71 1.26 4.99
C PHE A 145 7.42 -0.24 5.06
N SER A 146 8.30 -1.04 4.46
CA SER A 146 8.19 -2.49 4.45
C SER A 146 9.40 -3.13 5.12
N ALA A 147 9.15 -4.10 6.00
CA ALA A 147 10.19 -4.80 6.74
C ALA A 147 9.76 -6.23 7.07
N LYS A 148 10.66 -7.02 7.68
CA LYS A 148 10.36 -8.42 8.01
C LYS A 148 9.31 -8.54 9.11
N THR A 149 9.25 -7.55 10.00
CA THR A 149 8.34 -7.54 11.15
C THR A 149 7.54 -6.26 11.21
N LEU A 150 6.35 -6.33 11.82
CA LEU A 150 5.48 -5.16 12.01
C LEU A 150 6.18 -4.09 12.86
N GLU A 151 6.98 -4.51 13.83
CA GLU A 151 7.74 -3.60 14.69
C GLU A 151 8.81 -2.83 13.92
N GLU A 152 9.61 -3.52 13.09
CA GLU A 152 10.61 -2.88 12.24
C GLU A 152 9.96 -1.94 11.22
N ALA A 153 8.85 -2.38 10.60
CA ALA A 153 8.13 -1.57 9.63
C ALA A 153 7.57 -0.30 10.28
N SER A 154 6.99 -0.43 11.48
CA SER A 154 6.45 0.68 12.27
C SER A 154 7.54 1.67 12.65
N ARG A 155 8.69 1.19 13.13
CA ARG A 155 9.84 2.03 13.47
C ARG A 155 10.34 2.81 12.24
N GLY A 156 10.44 2.14 11.09
CA GLY A 156 10.85 2.76 9.83
C GLY A 156 9.88 3.84 9.35
N ALA A 157 8.59 3.54 9.32
CA ALA A 157 7.57 4.50 8.87
C ALA A 157 7.46 5.72 9.80
N VAL A 158 7.53 5.52 11.12
CA VAL A 158 7.52 6.62 12.10
C VAL A 158 8.77 7.48 11.98
N LYS A 159 9.96 6.88 11.83
CA LYS A 159 11.20 7.63 11.59
C LYS A 159 11.08 8.52 10.35
N ARG A 160 10.56 7.98 9.25
CA ARG A 160 10.31 8.74 8.02
C ARG A 160 9.31 9.89 8.22
N ALA A 161 8.26 9.69 9.01
CA ALA A 161 7.29 10.75 9.30
C ALA A 161 7.92 11.89 10.11
N ILE A 162 8.75 11.56 11.09
CA ILE A 162 9.49 12.56 11.88
C ILE A 162 10.39 13.37 10.95
N GLU A 163 11.18 12.71 10.10
CA GLU A 163 12.08 13.36 9.14
C GLU A 163 11.30 14.24 8.16
N PHE A 164 10.23 13.70 7.58
CA PHE A 164 9.37 14.43 6.64
C PHE A 164 8.78 15.71 7.26
N ILE A 165 8.20 15.62 8.46
CA ILE A 165 7.61 16.77 9.15
C ILE A 165 8.68 17.76 9.61
N SER A 166 9.81 17.26 10.12
CA SER A 166 10.97 18.04 10.54
C SER A 166 11.47 18.91 9.39
N ASP A 167 11.70 18.30 8.23
CA ASP A 167 12.21 18.98 7.05
C ASP A 167 11.18 19.97 6.48
N TRP A 168 9.92 19.53 6.34
CA TRP A 168 8.86 20.37 5.79
C TRP A 168 8.63 21.65 6.60
N LYS A 169 8.68 21.54 7.93
CA LYS A 169 8.47 22.68 8.84
C LYS A 169 9.74 23.39 9.28
N SER A 170 10.92 22.84 8.96
CA SER A 170 12.19 23.31 9.49
C SER A 170 12.20 23.38 11.04
N ILE A 171 11.73 22.31 11.70
CA ILE A 171 11.70 22.19 13.18
C ILE A 171 12.60 21.04 13.66
N PRO A 172 13.07 21.05 14.93
CA PRO A 172 13.85 19.93 15.46
C PRO A 172 13.07 18.61 15.46
N ALA A 173 13.80 17.50 15.34
CA ALA A 173 13.22 16.15 15.28
C ALA A 173 12.35 15.82 16.51
N GLU A 174 12.70 16.32 17.70
CA GLU A 174 11.91 16.12 18.93
C GLU A 174 10.54 16.79 18.84
N ARG A 175 10.48 17.98 18.22
CA ARG A 175 9.23 18.71 17.97
C ARG A 175 8.38 18.02 16.91
N ALA A 176 9.01 17.56 15.83
CA ALA A 176 8.34 16.78 14.80
C ALA A 176 7.81 15.45 15.35
N TYR A 177 8.55 14.79 16.24
CA TYR A 177 8.12 13.55 16.87
C TYR A 177 6.94 13.75 17.81
N MET A 178 6.97 14.79 18.64
CA MET A 178 5.80 15.17 19.45
C MET A 178 4.57 15.44 18.57
N LEU A 179 4.73 16.19 17.47
CA LEU A 179 3.63 16.48 16.54
C LEU A 179 3.10 15.20 15.89
N THR A 180 4.00 14.34 15.40
CA THR A 180 3.66 13.02 14.83
C THR A 180 2.79 12.23 15.80
N SER A 181 3.17 12.18 17.08
CA SER A 181 2.45 11.41 18.10
C SER A 181 1.01 11.89 18.36
N ILE A 182 0.67 13.15 18.09
CA ILE A 182 -0.65 13.73 18.42
C ILE A 182 -1.54 13.97 17.20
N THR A 183 -1.00 13.87 15.99
CA THR A 183 -1.71 14.24 14.74
C THR A 183 -1.59 13.21 13.62
N CYS A 184 -0.64 12.27 13.70
CA CYS A 184 -0.44 11.27 12.67
C CYS A 184 -0.96 9.90 13.12
N ASP A 185 -1.30 9.06 12.14
CA ASP A 185 -1.83 7.72 12.38
C ASP A 185 -0.86 6.67 11.82
N LEU A 186 -0.40 5.74 12.66
CA LEU A 186 0.30 4.54 12.20
C LEU A 186 -0.73 3.48 11.77
N MET A 187 -0.73 3.13 10.49
CA MET A 187 -1.71 2.24 9.87
C MET A 187 -1.02 1.04 9.21
N ILE A 188 -1.71 -0.10 9.18
CA ILE A 188 -1.25 -1.32 8.50
C ILE A 188 -1.71 -1.29 7.05
N SER A 189 -0.84 -1.62 6.10
CA SER A 189 -1.23 -1.92 4.72
C SER A 189 -1.53 -3.41 4.56
N GLN A 190 -0.53 -4.26 4.75
CA GLN A 190 -0.68 -5.72 4.74
C GLN A 190 0.28 -6.40 5.72
N VAL A 191 -0.07 -7.63 6.14
CA VAL A 191 0.77 -8.47 7.02
C VAL A 191 0.98 -9.89 6.47
N VAL A 192 0.74 -10.11 5.18
CA VAL A 192 0.66 -11.45 4.57
C VAL A 192 1.74 -11.73 3.53
N ASN A 193 2.46 -10.69 3.08
CA ASN A 193 3.56 -10.81 2.12
C ASN A 193 4.89 -11.21 2.80
N PRO A 194 5.94 -11.53 2.02
CA PRO A 194 7.27 -11.85 2.57
C PRO A 194 7.87 -10.75 3.46
N LEU A 195 7.50 -9.50 3.23
CA LEU A 195 7.71 -8.37 4.13
C LEU A 195 6.35 -7.75 4.43
N VAL A 196 6.13 -7.32 5.67
CA VAL A 196 4.92 -6.58 6.04
C VAL A 196 5.07 -5.12 5.64
N THR A 197 3.96 -4.46 5.31
CA THR A 197 3.94 -3.04 4.94
C THR A 197 3.04 -2.27 5.90
N VAL A 198 3.56 -1.17 6.44
CA VAL A 198 2.79 -0.18 7.21
C VAL A 198 2.94 1.19 6.57
N ARG A 199 2.12 2.13 7.01
CA ARG A 199 2.18 3.53 6.60
C ARG A 199 1.87 4.46 7.75
N VAL A 200 2.52 5.61 7.79
CA VAL A 200 2.12 6.71 8.68
C VAL A 200 1.35 7.75 7.86
N ARG A 201 0.10 8.02 8.24
CA ARG A 201 -0.70 9.12 7.70
C ARG A 201 -0.25 10.43 8.35
N VAL A 202 0.23 11.36 7.54
CA VAL A 202 0.57 12.73 7.91
C VAL A 202 -0.47 13.65 7.27
N PRO A 203 -1.42 14.21 8.03
CA PRO A 203 -2.47 15.04 7.46
C PRO A 203 -1.90 16.35 6.92
N LYS A 204 -2.37 16.81 5.76
CA LYS A 204 -1.88 18.06 5.14
C LYS A 204 -2.23 19.30 5.96
N GLU A 205 -3.24 19.24 6.81
CA GLU A 205 -3.62 20.36 7.70
C GLU A 205 -2.48 20.77 8.65
N ILE A 206 -1.57 19.84 8.97
CA ILE A 206 -0.43 20.12 9.81
C ILE A 206 0.81 20.47 9.02
N LEU A 207 0.82 20.53 7.68
CA LEU A 207 2.03 20.73 6.87
C LEU A 207 2.24 22.20 6.47
#